data_AF-A0A0J7I5T8-F1
#
_entry.id   AF-A0A0J7I5T8-F1
#
_cell.length_a   1.000
_cell.length_b   1.000
_cell.length_c   1.000
_cell.angle_alpha   90.00
_cell.angle_beta   90.00
_cell.angle_gamma   90.00
#
_symmetry.space_group_name_H-M   'P 1'
#
loop_
_entity.id
_entity.type
_entity.pdbx_description
1 polymer ?
#
loop_
_entity_poly.entity_id
_entity_poly.type
_entity_poly.pdbx_seq_one_letter_code
_entity_poly.pdbx_strand_id
1 'polypeptide(L)'
;MILKEKVVQVVLFSMNDSNIIYKVDGFRFINSLHTTARQLPICSEIIKQLSNKQLPKDILFQLMVKWSIQEESINDKYKNSKGKLTQNGKATTAFKNYLDLCESLKLVIRLNDFYASSRLSFVLKYFMEHNDDNFSKAEKIFYLLQLFLVDSDGILYVLDEINTSSLNQKALQVNFKDNFNLRLVTKQILATPIVKNSINERYRTINYVWQNPEKYAEHLLIPRCEWLTTLGILDIKKNGSSTIYSFTSNGRVFFEKLPVLSNSKLKDINEIWIFQNFFSIINFLYPGNNTISFKDMDPKQKINELGFSLDNALKVVKTSNSFKIPLFDCLVFICIDLFSSKNIIIEMSDVLDMLKAGITYGLKSFNLKHEGRLNESYIISEII
;
A
#
# COMPACT_ATOMS: atom_id res chain seq x y z
N MET A 1 0.62 -10.09 -19.80
CA MET A 1 1.32 -11.12 -19.00
C MET A 1 2.86 -11.16 -19.24
N ILE A 2 3.44 -10.26 -20.04
CA ILE A 2 4.86 -10.26 -20.48
C ILE A 2 5.72 -9.20 -19.72
N LEU A 3 5.24 -8.64 -18.61
CA LEU A 3 5.72 -7.35 -18.07
C LEU A 3 6.33 -7.38 -16.66
N LYS A 4 6.84 -8.53 -16.20
CA LYS A 4 7.48 -8.64 -14.87
C LYS A 4 8.95 -9.05 -14.88
N GLU A 5 9.58 -9.16 -16.04
CA GLU A 5 10.92 -9.77 -16.18
C GLU A 5 12.09 -8.79 -16.01
N LYS A 6 11.88 -7.47 -16.10
CA LYS A 6 13.00 -6.49 -16.08
C LYS A 6 13.18 -5.68 -14.81
N VAL A 7 12.17 -5.54 -13.95
CA VAL A 7 12.29 -4.67 -12.77
C VAL A 7 13.22 -5.30 -11.72
N VAL A 8 13.27 -6.62 -11.64
CA VAL A 8 14.08 -7.35 -10.65
C VAL A 8 15.55 -7.43 -11.07
N GLN A 9 15.84 -7.62 -12.36
CA GLN A 9 17.19 -7.44 -12.87
C GLN A 9 17.65 -6.00 -12.69
N VAL A 10 16.79 -5.00 -12.93
CA VAL A 10 17.18 -3.60 -12.68
C VAL A 10 17.41 -3.37 -11.18
N VAL A 11 16.51 -3.72 -10.27
CA VAL A 11 16.71 -3.51 -8.81
C VAL A 11 17.95 -4.25 -8.29
N LEU A 12 18.23 -5.48 -8.76
CA LEU A 12 19.39 -6.27 -8.31
C LEU A 12 20.71 -5.87 -8.98
N PHE A 13 20.72 -5.51 -10.28
CA PHE A 13 21.93 -5.03 -10.98
C PHE A 13 22.21 -3.55 -10.70
N SER A 14 21.18 -2.73 -10.46
CA SER A 14 21.30 -1.30 -10.16
C SER A 14 21.62 -1.01 -8.69
N MET A 15 21.84 -2.02 -7.85
CA MET A 15 22.38 -1.79 -6.50
C MET A 15 23.89 -1.46 -6.51
N ASN A 16 24.58 -1.62 -7.65
CA ASN A 16 26.02 -1.41 -7.76
C ASN A 16 26.45 -0.11 -8.47
N ASP A 17 25.54 0.65 -9.09
CA ASP A 17 25.88 1.87 -9.83
C ASP A 17 25.34 3.14 -9.13
N SER A 18 26.23 3.95 -8.57
CA SER A 18 25.89 5.18 -7.83
C SER A 18 25.40 6.36 -8.69
N ASN A 19 25.18 6.18 -9.99
CA ASN A 19 24.76 7.21 -10.95
C ASN A 19 23.44 6.89 -11.68
N ILE A 20 22.52 6.18 -11.02
CA ILE A 20 21.23 5.86 -11.63
C ILE A 20 20.37 7.12 -11.74
N ILE A 21 20.27 7.63 -12.96
CA ILE A 21 19.24 8.59 -13.36
C ILE A 21 17.88 8.01 -12.93
N TYR A 22 17.13 8.75 -12.13
CA TYR A 22 15.77 8.38 -11.73
C TYR A 22 14.96 8.06 -12.99
N LYS A 23 14.54 6.80 -13.12
CA LYS A 23 13.67 6.34 -14.20
C LYS A 23 12.30 5.99 -13.63
N VAL A 24 11.28 6.37 -14.39
CA VAL A 24 9.91 5.96 -14.13
C VAL A 24 9.76 4.50 -14.56
N ASP A 25 9.46 3.65 -13.59
CA ASP A 25 9.39 2.20 -13.75
C ASP A 25 7.97 1.66 -13.95
N GLY A 26 6.95 2.45 -13.59
CA GLY A 26 5.55 2.05 -13.68
C GLY A 26 4.58 3.23 -13.72
N PHE A 27 3.39 2.96 -14.24
CA PHE A 27 2.19 3.78 -14.04
C PHE A 27 1.22 3.00 -13.13
N ARG A 28 1.14 3.38 -11.86
CA ARG A 28 0.44 2.68 -10.78
C ARG A 28 -0.82 3.46 -10.42
N PHE A 29 -1.95 3.04 -10.97
CA PHE A 29 -3.21 3.75 -10.81
C PHE A 29 -4.40 2.77 -10.78
N ILE A 30 -5.13 2.74 -9.67
CA ILE A 30 -6.36 1.95 -9.53
C ILE A 30 -7.50 2.67 -10.26
N ASN A 31 -8.04 1.98 -11.26
CA ASN A 31 -9.06 2.50 -12.17
C ASN A 31 -10.49 2.22 -11.72
N SER A 32 -10.70 1.11 -11.03
CA SER A 32 -12.01 0.61 -10.62
C SER A 32 -12.52 1.25 -9.34
N LEU A 33 -12.01 2.44 -8.97
CA LEU A 33 -12.46 3.09 -7.75
C LEU A 33 -13.85 3.70 -7.91
N HIS A 34 -14.58 3.65 -6.81
CA HIS A 34 -15.88 4.26 -6.68
C HIS A 34 -15.92 5.07 -5.39
N THR A 35 -16.73 6.11 -5.37
CA THR A 35 -16.95 6.98 -4.20
C THR A 35 -17.44 6.24 -2.97
N THR A 36 -17.81 4.96 -3.05
CA THR A 36 -18.24 4.19 -1.89
C THR A 36 -17.08 3.43 -1.22
N ALA A 37 -15.92 3.27 -1.86
CA ALA A 37 -14.79 2.52 -1.32
C ALA A 37 -13.83 3.41 -0.51
N ARG A 38 -14.33 4.16 0.47
CA ARG A 38 -13.58 5.23 1.18
C ARG A 38 -12.90 4.80 2.48
N GLN A 39 -13.25 3.63 3.02
CA GLN A 39 -12.85 3.21 4.37
C GLN A 39 -11.98 1.94 4.30
N LEU A 40 -10.67 2.10 4.38
CA LEU A 40 -9.72 0.99 4.44
C LEU A 40 -10.03 -0.07 5.53
N PRO A 41 -10.58 0.28 6.72
CA PRO A 41 -10.95 -0.72 7.71
C PRO A 41 -11.96 -1.78 7.22
N ILE A 42 -12.80 -1.45 6.23
CA ILE A 42 -13.71 -2.44 5.63
C ILE A 42 -12.92 -3.51 4.86
N CYS A 43 -11.80 -3.15 4.22
CA CYS A 43 -10.90 -4.13 3.60
C CYS A 43 -10.30 -5.06 4.65
N SER A 44 -9.87 -4.53 5.80
CA SER A 44 -9.36 -5.34 6.92
C SER A 44 -10.43 -6.33 7.37
N GLU A 45 -11.67 -5.88 7.55
CA GLU A 45 -12.77 -6.75 7.96
C GLU A 45 -13.09 -7.83 6.93
N ILE A 46 -13.05 -7.53 5.62
CA ILE A 46 -13.17 -8.57 4.58
C ILE A 46 -12.10 -9.66 4.77
N ILE A 47 -10.86 -9.28 5.08
CA ILE A 47 -9.77 -10.23 5.33
C ILE A 47 -10.01 -11.04 6.62
N LYS A 48 -10.57 -10.44 7.68
CA LYS A 48 -11.00 -11.16 8.89
C LYS A 48 -12.03 -12.23 8.56
N GLN A 49 -13.06 -11.89 7.79
CA GLN A 49 -14.15 -12.82 7.44
C GLN A 49 -13.66 -13.97 6.54
N LEU A 50 -12.79 -13.68 5.57
CA LEU A 50 -12.16 -14.71 4.75
C LEU A 50 -11.22 -15.59 5.58
N SER A 51 -10.38 -15.00 6.43
CA SER A 51 -9.40 -15.72 7.25
C SER A 51 -8.61 -16.73 6.39
N ASN A 52 -8.61 -18.02 6.72
CA ASN A 52 -8.00 -19.10 5.94
C ASN A 52 -9.02 -19.86 5.06
N LYS A 53 -10.21 -19.30 4.86
CA LYS A 53 -11.33 -19.92 4.13
C LYS A 53 -11.45 -19.33 2.74
N GLN A 54 -12.06 -20.11 1.85
CA GLN A 54 -12.59 -19.65 0.58
C GLN A 54 -14.12 -19.55 0.71
N LEU A 55 -14.68 -18.37 0.46
CA LEU A 55 -16.11 -18.10 0.64
C LEU A 55 -16.76 -17.70 -0.69
N PRO A 56 -17.98 -18.20 -0.99
CA PRO A 56 -18.80 -17.63 -2.05
C PRO A 56 -19.08 -16.15 -1.80
N LYS A 57 -19.17 -15.37 -2.87
CA LYS A 57 -19.44 -13.92 -2.82
C LYS A 57 -20.63 -13.55 -1.96
N ASP A 58 -21.74 -14.27 -2.10
CA ASP A 58 -23.00 -13.96 -1.41
C ASP A 58 -22.92 -14.25 0.08
N ILE A 59 -22.17 -15.30 0.47
CA ILE A 59 -21.92 -15.62 1.88
C ILE A 59 -21.05 -14.53 2.52
N LEU A 60 -19.98 -14.12 1.83
CA LEU A 60 -19.13 -13.03 2.30
C LEU A 60 -19.92 -11.71 2.40
N PHE A 61 -20.80 -11.42 1.44
CA PHE A 61 -21.69 -10.27 1.49
C PHE A 61 -22.59 -10.29 2.73
N GLN A 62 -23.24 -11.41 3.02
CA GLN A 62 -24.10 -11.55 4.20
C GLN A 62 -23.34 -11.34 5.51
N LEU A 63 -22.12 -11.92 5.63
CA LEU A 63 -21.26 -11.72 6.80
C LEU A 63 -20.88 -10.25 6.98
N MET A 64 -20.47 -9.59 5.90
CA MET A 64 -20.07 -8.19 5.92
C MET A 64 -21.23 -7.23 6.20
N VAL A 65 -22.43 -7.52 5.69
CA VAL A 65 -23.65 -6.77 6.01
C VAL A 65 -23.97 -6.92 7.50
N LYS A 66 -23.95 -8.15 8.03
CA LYS A 66 -24.19 -8.40 9.45
C LYS A 66 -23.22 -7.63 10.34
N TRP A 67 -21.92 -7.68 10.04
CA TRP A 67 -20.90 -6.89 10.73
C TRP A 67 -21.20 -5.38 10.65
N SER A 68 -21.50 -4.86 9.46
CA SER A 68 -21.78 -3.43 9.26
C SER A 68 -22.99 -2.95 10.07
N ILE A 69 -24.04 -3.77 10.20
CA ILE A 69 -25.21 -3.45 11.06
C ILE A 69 -24.78 -3.34 12.52
N GLN A 70 -23.95 -4.27 12.99
CA GLN A 70 -23.42 -4.26 14.36
C GLN A 70 -22.56 -3.03 14.58
N GLU A 71 -21.64 -2.73 13.67
CA GLU A 71 -20.75 -1.58 13.74
C GLU A 71 -21.53 -0.24 13.73
N GLU A 72 -22.58 -0.12 12.91
CA GLU A 72 -23.49 1.05 12.92
C GLU A 72 -24.18 1.26 14.29
N SER A 73 -24.38 0.19 15.06
CA SER A 73 -25.07 0.26 16.35
C SER A 73 -24.18 0.66 17.52
N ILE A 74 -22.87 0.41 17.42
CA ILE A 74 -21.91 0.62 18.52
C ILE A 74 -20.87 1.72 18.25
N ASN A 75 -20.65 2.09 16.98
CA ASN A 75 -19.60 3.04 16.60
C ASN A 75 -20.18 4.26 15.88
N ASP A 76 -20.31 5.37 16.60
CA ASP A 76 -20.85 6.63 16.06
C ASP A 76 -20.02 7.19 14.90
N LYS A 77 -18.70 6.98 14.90
CA LYS A 77 -17.83 7.40 13.80
C LYS A 77 -18.16 6.62 12.53
N TYR A 78 -18.36 5.30 12.64
CA TYR A 78 -18.78 4.47 11.51
C TYR A 78 -20.20 4.78 11.06
N LYS A 79 -21.14 4.91 12.01
CA LYS A 79 -22.54 5.26 11.72
C LYS A 79 -22.67 6.53 10.88
N ASN A 80 -21.82 7.53 11.14
CA ASN A 80 -21.83 8.82 10.45
C ASN A 80 -20.88 8.89 9.25
N SER A 81 -20.15 7.82 8.94
CA SER A 81 -19.19 7.81 7.83
C SER A 81 -19.86 7.53 6.49
N LYS A 82 -19.22 8.00 5.40
CA LYS A 82 -19.62 7.69 4.02
C LYS A 82 -18.95 6.41 3.56
N GLY A 83 -19.60 5.66 2.67
CA GLY A 83 -19.05 4.41 2.12
C GLY A 83 -19.20 3.19 3.04
N LYS A 84 -19.99 3.27 4.10
CA LYS A 84 -20.36 2.11 4.91
C LYS A 84 -21.20 1.10 4.11
N LEU A 85 -21.19 -0.16 4.54
CA LEU A 85 -21.88 -1.25 3.83
C LEU A 85 -23.37 -1.30 4.12
N THR A 86 -23.83 -0.62 5.18
CA THR A 86 -25.24 -0.50 5.53
C THR A 86 -25.61 0.96 5.77
N GLN A 87 -26.90 1.29 5.62
CA GLN A 87 -27.48 2.56 6.03
C GLN A 87 -28.76 2.26 6.78
N ASN A 88 -28.78 2.58 8.08
CA ASN A 88 -29.93 2.29 8.95
C ASN A 88 -30.32 0.81 8.89
N GLY A 89 -29.32 -0.08 8.95
CA GLY A 89 -29.53 -1.52 8.92
C GLY A 89 -29.77 -2.14 7.53
N LYS A 90 -29.87 -1.34 6.46
CA LYS A 90 -30.09 -1.85 5.10
C LYS A 90 -28.81 -1.85 4.29
N ALA A 91 -28.53 -2.93 3.56
CA ALA A 91 -27.33 -3.06 2.73
C ALA A 91 -27.24 -1.99 1.63
N THR A 92 -26.03 -1.51 1.36
CA THR A 92 -25.71 -0.59 0.26
C THR A 92 -25.02 -1.33 -0.89
N THR A 93 -24.79 -0.63 -2.00
CA THR A 93 -24.05 -1.17 -3.16
C THR A 93 -22.53 -1.14 -2.97
N ALA A 94 -22.03 -0.70 -1.81
CA ALA A 94 -20.61 -0.47 -1.57
C ALA A 94 -19.77 -1.76 -1.54
N PHE A 95 -20.36 -2.90 -1.16
CA PHE A 95 -19.63 -4.15 -0.96
C PHE A 95 -18.80 -4.59 -2.19
N LYS A 96 -19.40 -4.54 -3.38
CA LYS A 96 -18.68 -4.89 -4.63
C LYS A 96 -17.43 -4.02 -4.81
N ASN A 97 -17.56 -2.72 -4.56
CA ASN A 97 -16.46 -1.78 -4.74
C ASN A 97 -15.32 -2.01 -3.72
N TYR A 98 -15.64 -2.53 -2.54
CA TYR A 98 -14.61 -2.96 -1.57
C TYR A 98 -13.93 -4.26 -1.97
N LEU A 99 -14.65 -5.23 -2.55
CA LEU A 99 -14.02 -6.42 -3.14
C LEU A 99 -13.07 -6.05 -4.28
N ASP A 100 -13.51 -5.18 -5.18
CA ASP A 100 -12.68 -4.69 -6.30
C ASP A 100 -11.43 -3.94 -5.79
N LEU A 101 -11.56 -3.19 -4.68
CA LEU A 101 -10.42 -2.56 -3.99
C LEU A 101 -9.47 -3.60 -3.37
N CYS A 102 -10.00 -4.60 -2.65
CA CYS A 102 -9.20 -5.68 -2.06
C CYS A 102 -8.42 -6.48 -3.11
N GLU A 103 -9.02 -6.77 -4.27
CA GLU A 103 -8.34 -7.41 -5.41
C GLU A 103 -7.24 -6.50 -6.00
N SER A 104 -7.50 -5.20 -6.09
CA SER A 104 -6.54 -4.21 -6.59
C SER A 104 -5.33 -4.09 -5.66
N LEU A 105 -5.56 -4.09 -4.35
CA LEU A 105 -4.54 -4.12 -3.29
C LEU A 105 -3.87 -5.50 -3.12
N LYS A 106 -4.23 -6.50 -3.93
CA LYS A 106 -3.70 -7.87 -3.87
C LYS A 106 -3.91 -8.56 -2.52
N LEU A 107 -4.98 -8.20 -1.81
CA LEU A 107 -5.38 -8.83 -0.55
C LEU A 107 -6.30 -10.02 -0.79
N VAL A 108 -7.12 -9.98 -1.84
CA VAL A 108 -8.05 -11.07 -2.14
C VAL A 108 -7.78 -11.63 -3.53
N ILE A 109 -7.90 -12.95 -3.66
CA ILE A 109 -7.87 -13.69 -4.91
C ILE A 109 -9.29 -14.12 -5.24
N ARG A 110 -9.73 -13.82 -6.45
CA ARG A 110 -11.02 -14.27 -6.98
C ARG A 110 -10.84 -15.53 -7.82
N LEU A 111 -11.60 -16.57 -7.49
CA LEU A 111 -11.69 -17.83 -8.21
C LEU A 111 -13.16 -18.07 -8.58
N ASN A 112 -13.56 -17.67 -9.78
CA ASN A 112 -14.97 -17.59 -10.19
C ASN A 112 -15.79 -16.68 -9.25
N ASP A 113 -16.82 -17.22 -8.58
CA ASP A 113 -17.63 -16.49 -7.59
C ASP A 113 -17.19 -16.73 -6.15
N PHE A 114 -16.01 -17.31 -5.97
CA PHE A 114 -15.39 -17.48 -4.67
C PHE A 114 -14.24 -16.50 -4.46
N TYR A 115 -14.08 -16.09 -3.22
CA TYR A 115 -13.04 -15.20 -2.76
C TYR A 115 -12.21 -15.90 -1.69
N ALA A 116 -10.90 -15.72 -1.74
CA ALA A 116 -9.95 -16.26 -0.77
C ALA A 116 -8.88 -15.23 -0.42
N SER A 117 -8.35 -15.29 0.80
CA SER A 117 -7.22 -14.47 1.22
C SER A 117 -5.99 -14.74 0.36
N SER A 118 -5.30 -13.69 -0.04
CA SER A 118 -3.97 -13.80 -0.64
C SER A 118 -2.91 -14.05 0.45
N ARG A 119 -1.66 -14.24 0.03
CA ARG A 119 -0.53 -14.35 0.96
C ARG A 119 -0.27 -13.06 1.74
N LEU A 120 -0.36 -11.91 1.07
CA LEU A 120 -0.25 -10.59 1.70
C LEU A 120 -1.35 -10.35 2.74
N SER A 121 -2.52 -10.95 2.58
CA SER A 121 -3.58 -10.87 3.59
C SER A 121 -3.21 -11.55 4.91
N PHE A 122 -2.38 -12.59 4.90
CA PHE A 122 -1.91 -13.18 6.16
C PHE A 122 -0.97 -12.23 6.91
N VAL A 123 -0.14 -11.48 6.17
CA VAL A 123 0.71 -10.42 6.75
C VAL A 123 -0.17 -9.34 7.40
N LEU A 124 -1.17 -8.83 6.69
CA LEU A 124 -2.10 -7.85 7.24
C LEU A 124 -2.84 -8.40 8.47
N LYS A 125 -3.39 -9.63 8.37
CA LYS A 125 -4.14 -10.27 9.44
C LYS A 125 -3.32 -10.40 10.73
N TYR A 126 -2.04 -10.76 10.65
CA TYR A 126 -1.16 -10.81 11.82
C TYR A 126 -1.15 -9.47 12.57
N PHE A 127 -0.99 -8.35 11.86
CA PHE A 127 -0.94 -7.03 12.49
C PHE A 127 -2.30 -6.55 13.04
N MET A 128 -3.40 -7.09 12.53
CA MET A 128 -4.75 -6.82 13.01
C MET A 128 -5.09 -7.54 14.32
N GLU A 129 -4.55 -8.75 14.54
CA GLU A 129 -4.88 -9.59 15.70
C GLU A 129 -4.15 -9.15 16.98
N HIS A 130 -3.11 -8.33 16.86
CA HIS A 130 -2.24 -7.94 17.97
C HIS A 130 -2.48 -6.50 18.48
N ASN A 131 -3.61 -5.86 18.13
CA ASN A 131 -3.93 -4.50 18.57
C ASN A 131 -5.42 -4.34 18.91
N ASP A 132 -5.71 -3.68 20.04
CA ASP A 132 -7.07 -3.33 20.49
C ASP A 132 -7.66 -2.12 19.74
N ASP A 133 -6.82 -1.35 19.04
CA ASP A 133 -7.26 -0.22 18.21
C ASP A 133 -7.90 -0.71 16.90
N ASN A 134 -9.05 -0.14 16.54
CA ASN A 134 -9.79 -0.48 15.31
C ASN A 134 -9.00 -0.26 13.99
N PHE A 135 -7.83 0.40 14.01
CA PHE A 135 -6.92 0.52 12.86
C PHE A 135 -5.49 0.89 13.31
N SER A 136 -4.67 -0.13 13.56
CA SER A 136 -3.36 -0.01 14.21
C SER A 136 -2.31 0.74 13.38
N LYS A 137 -1.21 1.16 14.03
CA LYS A 137 -0.02 1.74 13.35
C LYS A 137 0.51 0.80 12.27
N ALA A 138 0.64 -0.48 12.58
CA ALA A 138 1.13 -1.49 11.63
C ALA A 138 0.20 -1.66 10.43
N GLU A 139 -1.12 -1.69 10.63
CA GLU A 139 -2.10 -1.72 9.54
C GLU A 139 -2.00 -0.48 8.65
N LYS A 140 -1.89 0.71 9.23
CA LYS A 140 -1.73 1.96 8.46
C LYS A 140 -0.48 1.91 7.58
N ILE A 141 0.65 1.48 8.13
CA ILE A 141 1.91 1.34 7.39
C ILE A 141 1.74 0.31 6.26
N PHE A 142 1.12 -0.83 6.53
CA PHE A 142 0.83 -1.85 5.53
C PHE A 142 0.01 -1.28 4.37
N TYR A 143 -1.11 -0.61 4.65
CA TYR A 143 -1.95 -0.05 3.60
C TYR A 143 -1.26 1.06 2.81
N LEU A 144 -0.49 1.93 3.47
CA LEU A 144 0.27 2.97 2.78
C LEU A 144 1.31 2.37 1.82
N LEU A 145 2.01 1.32 2.25
CA LEU A 145 2.93 0.58 1.40
C LEU A 145 2.21 -0.04 0.19
N GLN A 146 1.09 -0.74 0.41
CA GLN A 146 0.31 -1.36 -0.68
C GLN A 146 -0.22 -0.30 -1.66
N LEU A 147 -0.73 0.83 -1.16
CA LEU A 147 -1.20 1.93 -2.00
C LEU A 147 -0.05 2.53 -2.82
N PHE A 148 1.16 2.65 -2.28
CA PHE A 148 2.31 3.08 -3.08
C PHE A 148 2.74 2.05 -4.13
N LEU A 149 2.57 0.76 -3.86
CA LEU A 149 2.89 -0.29 -4.83
C LEU A 149 1.89 -0.38 -5.98
N VAL A 150 0.61 -0.06 -5.76
CA VAL A 150 -0.45 -0.28 -6.75
C VAL A 150 -1.16 0.99 -7.24
N ASP A 151 -1.02 2.11 -6.53
CA ASP A 151 -1.78 3.35 -6.75
C ASP A 151 -0.98 4.65 -6.54
N SER A 152 0.36 4.60 -6.62
CA SER A 152 1.19 5.77 -6.33
C SER A 152 0.85 6.99 -7.17
N ASP A 153 0.49 6.83 -8.45
CA ASP A 153 0.18 7.97 -9.33
C ASP A 153 -1.07 8.73 -8.89
N GLY A 154 -2.09 8.01 -8.42
CA GLY A 154 -3.31 8.63 -7.92
C GLY A 154 -3.10 9.28 -6.55
N ILE A 155 -2.36 8.62 -5.67
CA ILE A 155 -2.04 9.15 -4.33
C ILE A 155 -1.17 10.40 -4.42
N LEU A 156 -0.06 10.33 -5.16
CA LEU A 156 0.87 11.45 -5.29
C LEU A 156 0.24 12.65 -5.98
N TYR A 157 -0.65 12.43 -6.96
CA TYR A 157 -1.43 13.51 -7.54
C TYR A 157 -2.26 14.26 -6.48
N VAL A 158 -3.03 13.55 -5.65
CA VAL A 158 -3.84 14.18 -4.59
C VAL A 158 -2.95 14.99 -3.63
N LEU A 159 -1.79 14.45 -3.26
CA LEU A 159 -0.87 15.12 -2.36
C LEU A 159 -0.22 16.37 -2.98
N ASP A 160 0.18 16.30 -4.26
CA ASP A 160 0.71 17.44 -5.02
C ASP A 160 -0.33 18.57 -5.10
N GLU A 161 -1.60 18.25 -5.40
CA GLU A 161 -2.68 19.24 -5.47
C GLU A 161 -2.89 19.95 -4.14
N ILE A 162 -3.05 19.19 -3.05
CA ILE A 162 -3.28 19.75 -1.70
C ILE A 162 -2.06 20.53 -1.21
N ASN A 163 -0.86 20.24 -1.72
CA ASN A 163 0.35 20.97 -1.35
C ASN A 163 0.35 22.40 -1.90
N THR A 164 -0.32 22.66 -3.03
CA THR A 164 -0.35 24.00 -3.63
C THR A 164 -1.23 24.99 -2.85
N SER A 165 -2.31 24.49 -2.24
CA SER A 165 -3.21 25.27 -1.38
C SER A 165 -4.17 24.34 -0.63
N SER A 166 -4.81 24.81 0.44
CA SER A 166 -5.92 24.08 1.07
C SER A 166 -7.10 23.99 0.10
N LEU A 167 -7.24 22.85 -0.56
CA LEU A 167 -8.25 22.66 -1.59
C LEU A 167 -9.56 22.15 -1.01
N ASN A 168 -10.64 22.80 -1.42
CA ASN A 168 -11.96 22.22 -1.27
C ASN A 168 -12.16 21.08 -2.30
N GLN A 169 -13.04 20.14 -1.95
CA GLN A 169 -13.34 18.97 -2.77
C GLN A 169 -13.71 19.32 -4.22
N LYS A 170 -14.50 20.37 -4.44
CA LYS A 170 -14.98 20.77 -5.77
C LYS A 170 -13.82 21.25 -6.65
N ALA A 171 -12.93 22.08 -6.11
CA ALA A 171 -11.75 22.58 -6.81
C ALA A 171 -10.84 21.43 -7.25
N LEU A 172 -10.62 20.43 -6.38
CA LEU A 172 -9.85 19.24 -6.71
C LEU A 172 -10.43 18.46 -7.91
N GLN A 173 -11.76 18.40 -8.04
CA GLN A 173 -12.43 17.73 -9.16
C GLN A 173 -12.34 18.54 -10.46
N VAL A 174 -12.56 19.84 -10.39
CA VAL A 174 -12.52 20.77 -11.54
C VAL A 174 -11.11 20.78 -12.15
N ASN A 175 -10.08 20.87 -11.31
CA ASN A 175 -8.69 20.95 -11.76
C ASN A 175 -8.12 19.58 -12.19
N PHE A 176 -8.86 18.49 -12.01
CA PHE A 176 -8.34 17.13 -12.21
C PHE A 176 -7.76 16.92 -13.59
N LYS A 177 -8.54 17.25 -14.63
CA LYS A 177 -8.17 16.96 -16.01
C LYS A 177 -6.82 17.60 -16.36
N ASP A 178 -6.69 18.89 -16.12
CA ASP A 178 -5.55 19.67 -16.58
C ASP A 178 -4.29 19.33 -15.77
N ASN A 179 -4.41 19.28 -14.45
CA ASN A 179 -3.25 19.01 -13.58
C ASN A 179 -2.79 17.55 -13.68
N PHE A 180 -3.72 16.59 -13.78
CA PHE A 180 -3.33 15.19 -13.97
C PHE A 180 -2.74 14.97 -15.36
N ASN A 181 -3.24 15.62 -16.42
CA ASN A 181 -2.61 15.59 -17.74
C ASN A 181 -1.18 16.14 -17.71
N LEU A 182 -0.94 17.25 -17.01
CA LEU A 182 0.40 17.80 -16.82
C LEU A 182 1.33 16.78 -16.15
N ARG A 183 0.85 16.11 -15.09
CA ARG A 183 1.59 15.02 -14.44
C ARG A 183 1.92 13.89 -15.42
N LEU A 184 0.94 13.43 -16.20
CA LEU A 184 1.11 12.35 -17.18
C LEU A 184 2.19 12.71 -18.22
N VAL A 185 2.13 13.90 -18.81
CA VAL A 185 3.10 14.38 -19.80
C VAL A 185 4.50 14.49 -19.18
N THR A 186 4.62 15.04 -17.98
CA THR A 186 5.91 15.19 -17.29
C THR A 186 6.53 13.82 -17.01
N LYS A 187 5.73 12.88 -16.48
CA LYS A 187 6.15 11.51 -16.19
C LYS A 187 6.55 10.75 -17.46
N GLN A 188 5.87 11.01 -18.57
CA GLN A 188 6.15 10.38 -19.86
C GLN A 188 7.58 10.63 -20.36
N ILE A 189 8.16 11.80 -20.08
CA ILE A 189 9.52 12.16 -20.53
C ILE A 189 10.56 11.16 -20.01
N LEU A 190 10.38 10.70 -18.77
CA LEU A 190 11.32 9.84 -18.05
C LEU A 190 10.90 8.35 -18.04
N ALA A 191 9.81 8.02 -18.73
CA ALA A 191 9.23 6.70 -18.79
C ALA A 191 9.84 5.80 -19.87
N THR A 192 9.91 4.50 -19.58
CA THR A 192 10.22 3.48 -20.58
C THR A 192 9.10 3.39 -21.63
N PRO A 193 9.34 2.85 -22.85
CA PRO A 193 8.31 2.75 -23.90
C PRO A 193 7.02 2.05 -23.43
N ILE A 194 7.16 1.04 -22.58
CA ILE A 194 6.00 0.30 -22.08
C ILE A 194 5.16 1.15 -21.12
N VAL A 195 5.83 1.86 -20.20
CA VAL A 195 5.14 2.77 -19.28
C VAL A 195 4.51 3.94 -20.04
N LYS A 196 5.19 4.44 -21.08
CA LYS A 196 4.64 5.47 -21.98
C LYS A 196 3.31 5.03 -22.61
N ASN A 197 3.15 3.76 -22.97
CA ASN A 197 1.88 3.25 -23.51
C ASN A 197 0.75 3.33 -22.48
N SER A 198 0.98 2.87 -21.24
CA SER A 198 -0.02 2.97 -20.17
C SER A 198 -0.40 4.43 -19.85
N ILE A 199 0.59 5.34 -19.85
CA ILE A 199 0.37 6.78 -19.67
C ILE A 199 -0.45 7.34 -20.84
N ASN A 200 -0.13 6.99 -22.08
CA ASN A 200 -0.86 7.43 -23.27
C ASN A 200 -2.31 6.94 -23.27
N GLU A 201 -2.56 5.69 -22.89
CA GLU A 201 -3.92 5.15 -22.76
C GLU A 201 -4.73 5.93 -21.72
N ARG A 202 -4.11 6.26 -20.57
CA ARG A 202 -4.75 7.09 -19.55
C ARG A 202 -5.05 8.49 -20.07
N TYR A 203 -4.06 9.14 -20.67
CA TYR A 203 -4.22 10.47 -21.25
C TYR A 203 -5.35 10.48 -22.28
N ARG A 204 -5.40 9.50 -23.18
CA ARG A 204 -6.48 9.37 -24.17
C ARG A 204 -7.85 9.17 -23.53
N THR A 205 -7.92 8.32 -22.51
CA THR A 205 -9.17 8.07 -21.78
C THR A 205 -9.73 9.36 -21.18
N ILE A 206 -8.88 10.15 -20.51
CA ILE A 206 -9.30 11.40 -19.87
C ILE A 206 -9.72 12.45 -20.91
N ASN A 207 -8.98 12.57 -22.02
CA ASN A 207 -9.19 13.66 -22.97
C ASN A 207 -10.26 13.37 -24.03
N TYR A 208 -10.48 12.10 -24.37
CA TYR A 208 -11.33 11.73 -25.51
C TYR A 208 -12.48 10.78 -25.15
N VAL A 209 -12.40 10.03 -24.05
CA VAL A 209 -13.45 9.08 -23.65
C VAL A 209 -14.36 9.67 -22.59
N TRP A 210 -13.82 10.41 -21.63
CA TRP A 210 -14.61 11.01 -20.56
C TRP A 210 -15.36 12.26 -21.03
N GLN A 211 -16.69 12.20 -20.98
CA GLN A 211 -17.54 13.34 -21.29
C GLN A 211 -17.58 14.37 -20.15
N ASN A 212 -17.50 13.92 -18.89
CA ASN A 212 -17.55 14.78 -17.70
C ASN A 212 -16.42 14.42 -16.72
N PRO A 213 -15.17 14.83 -17.00
CA PRO A 213 -14.00 14.45 -16.20
C PRO A 213 -14.14 14.71 -14.70
N GLU A 214 -14.83 15.79 -14.31
CA GLU A 214 -15.07 16.14 -12.90
C GLU A 214 -15.87 15.06 -12.15
N LYS A 215 -16.89 14.46 -12.79
CA LYS A 215 -17.69 13.38 -12.20
C LYS A 215 -16.85 12.12 -12.01
N TYR A 216 -16.02 11.77 -13.00
CA TYR A 216 -15.09 10.66 -12.86
C TYR A 216 -14.03 10.94 -11.79
N ALA A 217 -13.53 12.17 -11.71
CA ALA A 217 -12.60 12.61 -10.70
C ALA A 217 -13.16 12.44 -9.28
N GLU A 218 -14.47 12.64 -9.07
CA GLU A 218 -15.08 12.36 -7.77
C GLU A 218 -14.89 10.89 -7.35
N HIS A 219 -15.15 9.94 -8.25
CA HIS A 219 -14.99 8.51 -7.95
C HIS A 219 -13.54 8.09 -7.73
N LEU A 220 -12.58 8.83 -8.28
CA LEU A 220 -11.16 8.54 -8.19
C LEU A 220 -10.50 9.22 -6.99
N LEU A 221 -10.73 10.52 -6.80
CA LEU A 221 -9.96 11.34 -5.87
C LEU A 221 -10.49 11.25 -4.44
N ILE A 222 -11.81 11.18 -4.28
CA ILE A 222 -12.40 11.25 -2.93
C ILE A 222 -12.05 10.02 -2.09
N PRO A 223 -12.11 8.77 -2.61
CA PRO A 223 -11.61 7.62 -1.87
C PRO A 223 -10.15 7.81 -1.42
N ARG A 224 -9.28 8.33 -2.29
CA ARG A 224 -7.86 8.56 -1.98
C ARG A 224 -7.67 9.58 -0.86
N CYS A 225 -8.39 10.71 -0.90
CA CYS A 225 -8.34 11.68 0.18
C CYS A 225 -8.76 11.06 1.53
N GLU A 226 -9.82 10.26 1.54
CA GLU A 226 -10.35 9.62 2.75
C GLU A 226 -9.40 8.52 3.27
N TRP A 227 -8.74 7.77 2.38
CA TRP A 227 -7.67 6.85 2.74
C TRP A 227 -6.49 7.58 3.36
N LEU A 228 -6.03 8.67 2.74
CA LEU A 228 -4.92 9.48 3.24
C LEU A 228 -5.23 10.12 4.60
N THR A 229 -6.49 10.46 4.86
CA THR A 229 -6.95 10.86 6.19
C THR A 229 -6.95 9.72 7.19
N THR A 230 -7.42 8.53 6.78
CA THR A 230 -7.36 7.32 7.63
C THR A 230 -5.92 6.95 8.00
N LEU A 231 -4.98 7.19 7.07
CA LEU A 231 -3.55 7.03 7.26
C LEU A 231 -2.89 8.20 8.01
N GLY A 232 -3.61 9.27 8.36
CA GLY A 232 -3.07 10.39 9.12
C GLY A 232 -2.14 11.33 8.35
N ILE A 233 -2.14 11.26 7.01
CA ILE A 233 -1.39 12.20 6.15
C ILE A 233 -2.18 13.50 5.99
N LEU A 234 -3.51 13.40 5.90
CA LEU A 234 -4.41 14.54 5.69
C LEU A 234 -5.42 14.67 6.83
N ASP A 235 -5.87 15.89 7.09
CA ASP A 235 -7.05 16.23 7.87
C ASP A 235 -8.22 16.62 6.96
N ILE A 236 -9.43 16.38 7.46
CA ILE A 236 -10.68 16.80 6.81
C ILE A 236 -11.36 17.83 7.70
N LYS A 237 -11.63 19.01 7.14
CA LYS A 237 -12.46 20.04 7.78
C LYS A 237 -13.73 20.24 6.98
N LYS A 238 -14.89 20.19 7.66
CA LYS A 238 -16.18 20.52 7.05
C LYS A 238 -16.51 21.98 7.34
N ASN A 239 -16.75 22.77 6.29
CA ASN A 239 -17.24 24.14 6.39
C ASN A 239 -18.58 24.22 5.65
N GLY A 240 -19.68 24.05 6.38
CA GLY A 240 -21.01 23.91 5.80
C GLY A 240 -21.11 22.71 4.86
N SER A 241 -21.44 22.95 3.59
CA SER A 241 -21.50 21.94 2.53
C SER A 241 -20.13 21.63 1.89
N SER A 242 -19.09 22.40 2.22
CA SER A 242 -17.75 22.23 1.66
C SER A 242 -16.90 21.30 2.52
N THR A 243 -16.15 20.42 1.86
CA THR A 243 -15.14 19.55 2.48
C THR A 243 -13.78 20.05 2.05
N ILE A 244 -12.92 20.38 3.02
CA ILE A 244 -11.57 20.91 2.80
C ILE A 244 -10.56 19.88 3.30
N TYR A 245 -9.57 19.58 2.46
CA TYR A 245 -8.46 18.71 2.81
C TYR A 245 -7.21 19.53 3.07
N SER A 246 -6.46 19.18 4.11
CA SER A 246 -5.17 19.81 4.44
C SER A 246 -4.20 18.78 4.98
N PHE A 247 -2.89 19.01 4.85
CA PHE A 247 -1.91 18.15 5.50
C PHE A 247 -2.02 18.21 7.02
N THR A 248 -1.81 17.07 7.68
CA THR A 248 -1.39 17.05 9.08
C THR A 248 0.06 17.53 9.18
N SER A 249 0.54 17.92 10.37
CA SER A 249 1.94 18.34 10.54
C SER A 249 2.92 17.24 10.10
N ASN A 250 2.70 16.00 10.53
CA ASN A 250 3.54 14.87 10.15
C ASN A 250 3.37 14.50 8.67
N GLY A 251 2.14 14.57 8.14
CA GLY A 251 1.86 14.33 6.73
C GLY A 251 2.57 15.34 5.83
N ARG A 252 2.70 16.59 6.27
CA ARG A 252 3.45 17.62 5.55
C ARG A 252 4.93 17.25 5.44
N VAL A 253 5.56 16.94 6.57
CA VAL A 253 6.97 16.55 6.63
C VAL A 253 7.23 15.29 5.81
N PHE A 254 6.36 14.28 5.95
CA PHE A 254 6.40 13.07 5.14
C PHE A 254 6.41 13.37 3.64
N PHE A 255 5.48 14.20 3.16
CA PHE A 255 5.39 14.57 1.74
C PHE A 255 6.63 15.30 1.24
N GLU A 256 7.17 16.23 2.04
CA GLU A 256 8.36 17.00 1.66
C GLU A 256 9.56 16.10 1.40
N LYS A 257 9.67 14.99 2.15
CA LYS A 257 10.73 13.98 2.01
C LYS A 257 10.54 13.02 0.84
N LEU A 258 9.36 13.01 0.20
CA LEU A 258 9.17 12.20 -1.01
C LEU A 258 10.07 12.68 -2.15
N PRO A 259 10.60 11.78 -3.00
CA PRO A 259 11.43 12.15 -4.13
C PRO A 259 10.66 12.99 -5.15
N VAL A 260 11.39 13.89 -5.81
CA VAL A 260 10.89 14.78 -6.86
C VAL A 260 11.33 14.24 -8.20
N LEU A 261 10.42 14.20 -9.17
CA LEU A 261 10.72 13.81 -10.53
C LEU A 261 11.68 14.83 -11.16
N SER A 262 12.77 14.35 -11.78
CA SER A 262 13.85 15.19 -12.32
C SER A 262 13.32 16.32 -13.21
N ASN A 263 13.84 17.54 -13.02
CA ASN A 263 13.44 18.75 -13.74
C ASN A 263 11.96 19.14 -13.59
N SER A 264 11.31 18.75 -12.50
CA SER A 264 9.94 19.14 -12.18
C SER A 264 9.77 19.46 -10.69
N LYS A 265 8.57 19.88 -10.28
CA LYS A 265 8.18 20.01 -8.86
C LYS A 265 7.33 18.84 -8.36
N LEU A 266 7.01 17.89 -9.24
CA LEU A 266 6.07 16.81 -8.95
C LEU A 266 6.75 15.71 -8.14
N LYS A 267 6.07 15.21 -7.11
CA LYS A 267 6.54 14.04 -6.37
C LYS A 267 6.29 12.78 -7.21
N ASP A 268 7.26 11.88 -7.27
CA ASP A 268 7.09 10.57 -7.94
C ASP A 268 7.93 9.50 -7.26
N ILE A 269 7.42 8.27 -7.14
CA ILE A 269 8.13 7.14 -6.54
C ILE A 269 8.21 5.96 -7.51
N ASN A 270 9.32 5.23 -7.43
CA ASN A 270 9.53 3.97 -8.15
C ASN A 270 9.75 2.82 -7.15
N GLU A 271 9.75 1.58 -7.63
CA GLU A 271 9.94 0.38 -6.82
C GLU A 271 11.29 0.36 -6.11
N ILE A 272 12.36 0.85 -6.75
CA ILE A 272 13.69 0.97 -6.12
C ILE A 272 13.59 1.85 -4.88
N TRP A 273 12.96 3.01 -5.00
CA TRP A 273 12.76 3.92 -3.87
C TRP A 273 11.94 3.27 -2.76
N ILE A 274 10.83 2.59 -3.10
CA ILE A 274 10.00 1.88 -2.12
C ILE A 274 10.84 0.82 -1.37
N PHE A 275 11.71 0.09 -2.07
CA PHE A 275 12.56 -0.94 -1.48
C PHE A 275 13.64 -0.41 -0.54
N GLN A 276 14.14 0.79 -0.81
CA GLN A 276 15.35 1.32 -0.19
C GLN A 276 15.10 2.47 0.80
N ASN A 277 13.92 3.10 0.78
CA ASN A 277 13.70 4.34 1.52
C ASN A 277 12.31 4.45 2.18
N PHE A 278 11.41 3.47 1.97
CA PHE A 278 10.04 3.62 2.43
C PHE A 278 9.97 3.77 3.95
N PHE A 279 10.64 2.90 4.72
CA PHE A 279 10.50 2.88 6.18
C PHE A 279 11.19 4.06 6.86
N SER A 280 12.34 4.51 6.33
CA SER A 280 13.00 5.73 6.78
C SER A 280 12.14 6.97 6.60
N ILE A 281 11.38 7.07 5.49
CA ILE A 281 10.45 8.18 5.28
C ILE A 281 9.17 8.03 6.10
N ILE A 282 8.66 6.81 6.29
CA ILE A 282 7.49 6.54 7.13
C ILE A 282 7.71 6.94 8.59
N ASN A 283 8.95 6.93 9.08
CA ASN A 283 9.28 7.42 10.42
C ASN A 283 8.86 8.87 10.67
N PHE A 284 8.83 9.73 9.64
CA PHE A 284 8.32 11.10 9.78
C PHE A 284 6.81 11.17 9.98
N LEU A 285 6.08 10.16 9.48
CA LEU A 285 4.63 10.08 9.61
C LEU A 285 4.23 9.48 10.96
N TYR A 286 4.90 8.39 11.37
CA TYR A 286 4.63 7.67 12.62
C TYR A 286 5.90 7.53 13.48
N PRO A 287 6.42 8.64 14.04
CA PRO A 287 7.65 8.62 14.81
C PRO A 287 7.54 7.66 16.01
N GLY A 288 8.57 6.84 16.19
CA GLY A 288 8.72 6.00 17.38
C GLY A 288 9.61 6.68 18.43
N ASN A 289 9.35 6.41 19.71
CA ASN A 289 10.29 6.78 20.77
C ASN A 289 11.56 5.94 20.60
N ASN A 290 12.73 6.60 20.62
CA ASN A 290 14.04 5.96 20.49
C ASN A 290 14.16 5.12 19.21
N THR A 291 13.80 5.70 18.07
CA THR A 291 13.93 5.01 16.78
C THR A 291 15.39 4.78 16.43
N ILE A 292 15.76 3.54 16.10
CA ILE A 292 17.13 3.14 15.77
C ILE A 292 17.20 2.71 14.30
N SER A 293 18.19 3.19 13.56
CA SER A 293 18.48 2.70 12.22
C SER A 293 19.10 1.32 12.29
N PHE A 294 18.57 0.36 11.53
CA PHE A 294 19.11 -0.99 11.48
C PHE A 294 20.59 -0.99 11.10
N LYS A 295 21.03 -0.08 10.22
CA LYS A 295 22.43 0.05 9.78
C LYS A 295 23.39 0.37 10.94
N ASP A 296 22.91 1.06 11.96
CA ASP A 296 23.72 1.51 13.11
C ASP A 296 23.78 0.47 14.24
N MET A 297 22.98 -0.60 14.16
CA MET A 297 23.00 -1.68 15.15
C MET A 297 24.26 -2.54 15.03
N ASP A 298 24.70 -3.11 16.16
CA ASP A 298 25.80 -4.06 16.15
C ASP A 298 25.43 -5.35 15.39
N PRO A 299 26.40 -6.05 14.78
CA PRO A 299 26.12 -7.23 13.96
C PRO A 299 25.36 -8.35 14.69
N LYS A 300 25.60 -8.56 16.00
CA LYS A 300 24.91 -9.61 16.76
C LYS A 300 23.45 -9.23 16.99
N GLN A 301 23.19 -7.99 17.35
CA GLN A 301 21.83 -7.47 17.52
C GLN A 301 21.06 -7.50 16.19
N LYS A 302 21.69 -7.12 15.07
CA LYS A 302 21.10 -7.25 13.73
C LYS A 302 20.61 -8.67 13.45
N ILE A 303 21.47 -9.67 13.66
CA ILE A 303 21.12 -11.08 13.44
C ILE A 303 20.00 -11.52 14.39
N ASN A 304 20.04 -11.11 15.66
CA ASN A 304 19.04 -11.51 16.64
C ASN A 304 17.65 -10.94 16.33
N GLU A 305 17.53 -9.64 16.07
CA GLU A 305 16.24 -9.00 15.78
C GLU A 305 15.68 -9.48 14.43
N LEU A 306 16.53 -9.53 13.40
CA LEU A 306 16.12 -10.01 12.08
C LEU A 306 15.76 -11.50 12.10
N GLY A 307 16.55 -12.33 12.78
CA GLY A 307 16.32 -13.77 12.92
C GLY A 307 15.01 -14.08 13.66
N PHE A 308 14.73 -13.34 14.74
CA PHE A 308 13.45 -13.44 15.46
C PHE A 308 12.26 -13.07 14.57
N SER A 309 12.36 -11.96 13.82
CA SER A 309 11.30 -11.52 12.92
C SER A 309 11.10 -12.46 11.73
N LEU A 310 12.18 -13.01 11.17
CA LEU A 310 12.13 -14.08 10.15
C LEU A 310 11.39 -15.32 10.65
N ASP A 311 11.63 -15.72 11.90
CA ASP A 311 10.95 -16.86 12.52
C ASP A 311 9.44 -16.63 12.71
N ASN A 312 9.04 -15.39 12.95
CA ASN A 312 7.63 -15.02 12.99
C ASN A 312 7.03 -14.93 11.59
N ALA A 313 7.74 -14.36 10.62
CA ALA A 313 7.33 -14.30 9.22
C ALA A 313 7.06 -15.71 8.66
N LEU A 314 7.90 -16.68 9.03
CA LEU A 314 7.73 -18.10 8.73
C LEU A 314 6.39 -18.65 9.21
N LYS A 315 5.93 -18.27 10.40
CA LYS A 315 4.66 -18.77 10.96
C LYS A 315 3.46 -18.12 10.26
N VAL A 316 3.61 -16.87 9.85
CA VAL A 316 2.53 -16.04 9.28
C VAL A 316 2.32 -16.29 7.79
N VAL A 317 3.40 -16.34 7.01
CA VAL A 317 3.34 -16.35 5.54
C VAL A 317 3.33 -17.77 4.96
N LYS A 318 3.69 -18.79 5.76
CA LYS A 318 3.79 -20.17 5.30
C LYS A 318 2.41 -20.73 4.97
N THR A 319 2.19 -21.00 3.69
CA THR A 319 0.90 -21.46 3.13
C THR A 319 0.77 -22.98 3.05
N SER A 320 1.84 -23.74 3.32
CA SER A 320 1.82 -25.21 3.35
C SER A 320 3.03 -25.76 4.12
N ASN A 321 3.13 -27.09 4.29
CA ASN A 321 4.31 -27.73 4.89
C ASN A 321 5.63 -27.48 4.14
N SER A 322 5.62 -26.86 2.96
CA SER A 322 6.84 -26.50 2.23
C SER A 322 7.68 -25.47 3.01
N PHE A 323 9.00 -25.70 3.09
CA PHE A 323 9.97 -24.76 3.67
C PHE A 323 10.24 -23.51 2.80
N LYS A 324 9.37 -23.22 1.82
CA LYS A 324 9.51 -22.09 0.89
C LYS A 324 8.60 -20.94 1.33
N ILE A 325 9.19 -19.78 1.61
CA ILE A 325 8.46 -18.56 1.94
C ILE A 325 8.60 -17.58 0.78
N PRO A 326 7.51 -17.06 0.20
CA PRO A 326 7.58 -15.97 -0.76
C PRO A 326 8.39 -14.80 -0.20
N LEU A 327 9.42 -14.39 -0.94
CA LEU A 327 10.37 -13.39 -0.46
C LEU A 327 9.68 -12.06 -0.18
N PHE A 328 8.87 -11.55 -1.11
CA PHE A 328 8.25 -10.24 -0.99
C PHE A 328 7.37 -10.10 0.26
N ASP A 329 6.46 -11.06 0.49
CA ASP A 329 5.58 -11.09 1.66
C ASP A 329 6.40 -11.12 2.97
N CYS A 330 7.53 -11.84 2.98
CA CYS A 330 8.43 -11.91 4.13
C CYS A 330 9.16 -10.58 4.38
N LEU A 331 9.66 -9.91 3.33
CA LEU A 331 10.28 -8.58 3.43
C LEU A 331 9.30 -7.57 4.01
N VAL A 332 8.06 -7.54 3.50
CA VAL A 332 6.99 -6.66 4.00
C VAL A 332 6.72 -6.93 5.48
N PHE A 333 6.58 -8.20 5.85
CA PHE A 333 6.33 -8.58 7.25
C PHE A 333 7.46 -8.07 8.16
N ILE A 334 8.71 -8.40 7.86
CA ILE A 334 9.86 -8.10 8.72
C ILE A 334 10.00 -6.60 8.94
N CYS A 335 9.94 -5.81 7.87
CA CYS A 335 10.11 -4.37 8.00
C CYS A 335 8.99 -3.74 8.83
N ILE A 336 7.73 -4.18 8.66
CA ILE A 336 6.61 -3.65 9.46
C ILE A 336 6.71 -4.13 10.92
N ASP A 337 7.07 -5.38 11.16
CA ASP A 337 7.23 -5.97 12.49
C ASP A 337 8.31 -5.25 13.30
N LEU A 338 9.52 -5.11 12.74
CA LEU A 338 10.63 -4.41 13.38
C LEU A 338 10.35 -2.92 13.60
N PHE A 339 9.74 -2.25 12.62
CA PHE A 339 9.38 -0.85 12.76
C PHE A 339 8.30 -0.62 13.82
N SER A 340 7.26 -1.46 13.83
CA SER A 340 6.09 -1.24 14.70
C SER A 340 6.29 -1.73 16.12
N SER A 341 7.02 -2.84 16.31
CA SER A 341 7.21 -3.44 17.64
C SER A 341 8.51 -3.01 18.34
N LYS A 342 9.55 -2.65 17.58
CA LYS A 342 10.88 -2.31 18.12
C LYS A 342 11.35 -0.90 17.80
N ASN A 343 10.60 -0.12 17.02
CA ASN A 343 11.04 1.17 16.47
C ASN A 343 12.39 1.06 15.74
N ILE A 344 12.62 -0.06 15.04
CA ILE A 344 13.82 -0.25 14.20
C ILE A 344 13.47 0.11 12.75
N ILE A 345 14.18 1.07 12.19
CA ILE A 345 14.07 1.41 10.76
C ILE A 345 14.94 0.43 9.98
N ILE A 346 14.31 -0.41 9.18
CA ILE A 346 14.97 -1.33 8.25
C ILE A 346 14.27 -1.27 6.90
N GLU A 347 15.05 -1.20 5.83
CA GLU A 347 14.51 -1.17 4.47
C GLU A 347 14.47 -2.59 3.89
N MET A 348 13.63 -2.82 2.88
CA MET A 348 13.53 -4.14 2.25
C MET A 348 14.86 -4.56 1.61
N SER A 349 15.65 -3.60 1.10
CA SER A 349 17.00 -3.84 0.60
C SER A 349 17.95 -4.34 1.69
N ASP A 350 17.86 -3.81 2.90
CA ASP A 350 18.74 -4.20 4.01
C ASP A 350 18.48 -5.66 4.41
N VAL A 351 17.21 -6.05 4.51
CA VAL A 351 16.82 -7.45 4.77
C VAL A 351 17.30 -8.37 3.65
N LEU A 352 17.13 -7.94 2.39
CA LEU A 352 17.54 -8.71 1.22
C LEU A 352 19.06 -8.95 1.21
N ASP A 353 19.86 -7.94 1.53
CA ASP A 353 21.32 -8.05 1.56
C ASP A 353 21.80 -8.96 2.69
N MET A 354 21.15 -8.90 3.86
CA MET A 354 21.39 -9.87 4.94
C MET A 354 21.04 -11.30 4.50
N LEU A 355 19.93 -11.51 3.80
CA LEU A 355 19.52 -12.84 3.30
C LEU A 355 20.47 -13.39 2.22
N LYS A 356 21.05 -12.53 1.38
CA LYS A 356 22.07 -12.94 0.40
C LYS A 356 23.37 -13.40 1.07
N ALA A 357 23.73 -12.79 2.20
CA ALA A 357 24.89 -13.20 2.99
C ALA A 357 24.65 -14.53 3.74
N GLY A 358 23.40 -14.97 3.85
CA GLY A 358 22.98 -16.10 4.66
C GLY A 358 22.82 -15.68 6.13
N ILE A 359 21.72 -16.10 6.75
CA ILE A 359 21.43 -15.78 8.15
C ILE A 359 21.29 -17.09 8.92
N THR A 360 22.00 -17.20 10.05
CA THR A 360 21.82 -18.28 11.01
C THR A 360 21.28 -17.70 12.31
N TYR A 361 20.16 -18.23 12.79
CA TYR A 361 19.54 -17.81 14.04
C TYR A 361 18.97 -19.03 14.78
N GLY A 362 19.42 -19.24 16.02
CA GLY A 362 19.13 -20.45 16.77
C GLY A 362 19.65 -21.70 16.05
N LEU A 363 18.78 -22.69 15.84
CA LEU A 363 19.08 -23.92 15.12
C LEU A 363 18.70 -23.85 13.62
N LYS A 364 18.45 -22.65 13.08
CA LYS A 364 17.98 -22.48 11.70
C LYS A 364 18.95 -21.69 10.84
N SER A 365 19.14 -22.14 9.61
CA SER A 365 19.73 -21.37 8.51
C SER A 365 18.63 -20.85 7.60
N PHE A 366 18.75 -19.59 7.17
CA PHE A 366 17.87 -18.95 6.21
C PHE A 366 18.66 -18.62 4.95
N ASN A 367 18.26 -19.25 3.85
CA ASN A 367 18.94 -19.14 2.57
C ASN A 367 17.99 -18.59 1.51
N LEU A 368 18.44 -17.57 0.81
CA LEU A 368 17.70 -16.99 -0.31
C LEU A 368 17.84 -17.84 -1.57
N LYS A 369 16.72 -18.22 -2.18
CA LYS A 369 16.67 -18.77 -3.54
C LYS A 369 16.12 -17.72 -4.49
N HIS A 370 16.99 -17.27 -5.37
CA HIS A 370 16.66 -16.33 -6.42
C HIS A 370 16.03 -17.06 -7.61
N GLU A 371 14.86 -16.58 -8.01
CA GLU A 371 14.23 -16.93 -9.28
C GLU A 371 14.26 -15.70 -10.21
N GLY A 372 13.81 -15.86 -11.46
CA GLY A 372 13.78 -14.77 -12.44
C GLY A 372 12.97 -13.54 -12.01
N ARG A 373 12.04 -13.70 -11.05
CA ARG A 373 11.22 -12.60 -10.50
C ARG A 373 11.19 -12.62 -8.98
N LEU A 374 10.99 -11.46 -8.36
CA LEU A 374 10.94 -11.31 -6.90
C LEU A 374 9.74 -12.05 -6.28
N ASN A 375 8.60 -12.03 -6.97
CA ASN A 375 7.40 -12.77 -6.56
C ASN A 375 7.51 -14.29 -6.78
N GLU A 376 8.58 -14.74 -7.44
CA GLU A 376 8.94 -16.14 -7.64
C GLU A 376 10.07 -16.55 -6.70
N SER A 377 10.92 -15.61 -6.28
CA SER A 377 11.97 -15.79 -5.28
C SER A 377 11.39 -16.17 -3.91
N TYR A 378 12.13 -17.00 -3.17
CA TYR A 378 11.70 -17.49 -1.87
C TYR A 378 12.87 -17.69 -0.91
N ILE A 379 12.55 -17.72 0.37
CA ILE A 379 13.48 -18.06 1.45
C ILE A 379 13.27 -19.54 1.80
N ILE A 380 14.36 -20.29 1.93
CA ILE A 380 14.39 -21.63 2.50
C ILE A 380 14.88 -21.53 3.95
N SER A 381 14.19 -22.20 4.86
CA SER A 381 14.65 -22.42 6.23
C SER A 381 15.04 -23.89 6.44
N GLU A 382 16.26 -24.12 6.89
CA GLU A 382 16.85 -25.45 7.17
C GLU A 382 17.26 -25.52 8.64
N ILE A 383 17.09 -26.70 9.27
CA ILE A 383 17.60 -26.95 10.62
C ILE A 383 19.06 -27.38 10.49
N ILE A 384 19.96 -26.71 11.22
CA ILE A 384 21.40 -27.01 11.25
C ILE A 384 21.71 -28.09 12.28
#